data_AF-A0A7D9LC46-F1
#
_entry.id   AF-A0A7D9LC46-F1
#
_cell.length_a   1.000
_cell.length_b   1.000
_cell.length_c   1.000
_cell.angle_alpha   90.00
_cell.angle_beta   90.00
_cell.angle_gamma   90.00
#
_symmetry.space_group_name_H-M   'P 1'
#
loop_
_entity.id
_entity.type
_entity.pdbx_description
1 polymer ?
#
loop_
_entity_poly.entity_id
_entity_poly.type
_entity_poly.pdbx_seq_one_letter_code
_entity_poly.pdbx_strand_id
1 'polypeptide(L)' 'YPTALSLVASGAVNVKPLVTHKFKLEESLKAFETAERGEGIKVIIECHNE' A
#
# COMPACT_ATOMS: atom_id res chain seq x y z
N TYR A 1 -14.87 -4.37 -7.88
CA TYR A 1 -14.10 -5.60 -8.19
C TYR A 1 -14.51 -6.75 -7.28
N PRO A 2 -15.70 -7.35 -7.45
CA PRO A 2 -16.22 -8.36 -6.52
C PRO A 2 -15.32 -9.60 -6.38
N THR A 3 -14.77 -10.10 -7.50
CA THR A 3 -13.88 -11.27 -7.50
C THR A 3 -12.60 -11.04 -6.71
N ALA A 4 -11.92 -9.90 -6.92
CA ALA A 4 -10.69 -9.57 -6.20
C ALA A 4 -10.93 -9.43 -4.69
N LEU A 5 -12.05 -8.79 -4.31
CA LEU A 5 -12.45 -8.69 -2.90
C LEU A 5 -12.73 -10.06 -2.29
N SER A 6 -13.43 -10.94 -3.01
CA SER A 6 -13.71 -12.31 -2.56
C SER A 6 -12.42 -13.10 -2.30
N LEU A 7 -11.43 -13.00 -3.21
CA LEU A 7 -10.14 -13.68 -3.07
C LEU A 7 -9.31 -13.18 -1.89
N VAL A 8 -9.34 -11.87 -1.60
CA VAL A 8 -8.66 -11.31 -0.43
C VAL A 8 -9.41 -11.66 0.85
N ALA A 9 -10.75 -11.55 0.85
CA ALA A 9 -11.59 -11.85 1.99
C ALA A 9 -11.54 -13.34 2.39
N SER A 10 -11.48 -14.25 1.40
CA SER A 10 -11.33 -15.69 1.65
C SER A 10 -9.91 -16.09 2.06
N GLY A 11 -8.95 -15.17 2.05
CA GLY A 11 -7.53 -15.45 2.31
C GLY A 11 -6.81 -16.22 1.20
N ALA A 12 -7.46 -16.46 0.05
CA ALA A 12 -6.85 -17.12 -1.09
C ALA A 12 -5.70 -16.29 -1.70
N VAL A 13 -5.72 -14.96 -1.49
CA VAL A 13 -4.66 -14.04 -1.89
C VAL A 13 -4.27 -13.15 -0.71
N ASN A 14 -3.03 -13.31 -0.21
CA ASN A 14 -2.48 -12.45 0.84
C ASN A 14 -1.76 -11.23 0.23
N VAL A 15 -2.41 -10.07 0.25
CA VAL A 15 -1.87 -8.82 -0.30
C VAL A 15 -0.98 -8.03 0.67
N LYS A 16 -0.99 -8.37 1.97
CA LYS A 16 -0.25 -7.62 3.00
C LYS A 16 1.25 -7.51 2.71
N PRO A 17 1.96 -8.56 2.25
CA PRO A 17 3.40 -8.49 1.98
C PRO A 17 3.78 -7.59 0.80
N LEU A 18 2.81 -7.21 -0.05
CA LEU A 18 3.09 -6.31 -1.18
C LEU A 18 3.38 -4.89 -0.69
N VAL A 19 2.81 -4.48 0.45
CA VAL A 19 3.02 -3.16 1.05
C VAL A 19 4.40 -3.12 1.69
N THR A 20 5.37 -2.55 0.97
CA THR A 20 6.76 -2.46 1.45
C THR A 20 7.05 -1.13 2.15
N HIS A 21 6.29 -0.07 1.83
CA HIS A 21 6.46 1.24 2.44
C HIS A 21 5.11 1.84 2.82
N LYS A 22 5.08 2.44 4.01
CA LYS A 22 3.95 3.19 4.55
C LYS A 22 4.44 4.55 5.00
N PHE A 23 3.71 5.58 4.61
CA PHE A 23 4.00 6.97 4.96
C PHE A 23 2.74 7.61 5.53
N LYS A 24 2.92 8.55 6.46
CA LYS A 24 1.80 9.41 6.87
C LYS A 24 1.49 10.41 5.76
N LEU A 25 0.31 11.03 5.83
CA LEU A 25 -0.11 12.04 4.84
C LEU A 25 0.88 13.21 4.73
N GLU A 26 1.48 13.63 5.85
CA GLU A 26 2.46 14.72 5.90
C GLU A 26 3.76 14.36 5.16
N GLU A 27 4.04 13.06 4.98
CA GLU A 27 5.22 12.55 4.28
C GLU A 27 4.92 12.20 2.80
N SER A 28 3.78 12.65 2.27
CA SER A 28 3.35 12.31 0.90
C SER A 28 4.40 12.57 -0.19
N LEU A 29 5.14 13.67 -0.12
CA LEU A 29 6.23 13.96 -1.07
C LEU A 29 7.29 12.85 -1.08
N LYS A 30 7.75 12.43 0.11
CA LYS A 30 8.70 11.33 0.27
C LYS A 30 8.13 10.01 -0.24
N ALA A 31 6.83 9.76 -0.02
CA ALA A 31 6.16 8.57 -0.54
C ALA A 31 6.19 8.50 -2.08
N PHE A 32 5.96 9.63 -2.75
CA PHE A 32 6.06 9.72 -4.22
C PHE A 32 7.49 9.55 -4.71
N GLU A 33 8.47 10.16 -4.06
CA GLU A 33 9.90 9.98 -4.40
C GLU A 33 10.35 8.51 -4.26
N THR A 34 9.96 7.83 -3.18
CA THR A 34 10.24 6.39 -2.98
C THR A 34 9.61 5.53 -4.07
N ALA A 35 8.39 5.87 -4.52
CA ALA A 35 7.73 5.18 -5.62
C ALA A 35 8.43 5.43 -6.96
N GLU A 36 8.83 6.68 -7.23
CA GLU A 36 9.55 7.07 -8.46
C GLU A 36 10.91 6.39 -8.57
N ARG A 37 11.65 6.29 -7.46
CA ARG A 37 12.95 5.60 -7.40
C ARG A 37 12.84 4.08 -7.53
N GLY A 38 11.64 3.52 -7.46
CA GLY A 38 11.41 2.07 -7.56
C GLY A 38 11.89 1.30 -6.33
N GLU A 39 12.04 1.96 -5.18
CA GLU A 39 12.54 1.35 -3.94
C GLU A 39 11.49 0.47 -3.25
N GLY A 40 10.22 0.55 -3.67
CA GLY A 40 9.11 -0.23 -3.10
C GLY A 40 8.27 -1.00 -4.14
N ILE A 41 7.62 -2.08 -3.69
CA ILE A 41 6.64 -2.84 -4.50
C ILE A 41 5.27 -2.13 -4.45
N LYS A 42 4.76 -1.86 -3.25
CA LYS A 42 3.57 -1.05 -3.02
C LYS A 42 3.85 -0.05 -1.91
N VAL A 43 3.75 1.23 -2.26
CA VAL A 43 3.81 2.37 -1.35
C VAL A 43 2.37 2.79 -1.00
N ILE A 44 2.09 2.99 0.28
CA ILE A 44 0.79 3.46 0.78
C ILE A 44 0.98 4.74 1.61
N ILE A 45 0.07 5.69 1.42
CA ILE A 45 -0.07 6.86 2.27
C ILE A 45 -1.30 6.66 3.16
N GLU A 46 -1.12 6.72 4.48
CA GLU A 46 -2.20 6.60 5.46
C GLU A 46 -2.75 7.99 5.80
N CYS A 47 -4.05 8.21 5.54
CA CYS A 47 -4.73 9.50 5.72
C CYS A 47 -5.57 9.59 7.00
N HIS A 48 -5.36 8.67 7.93
CA HIS A 48 -6.15 8.49 9.14
C HIS A 48 -5.26 8.92 10.31
N ASN A 49 -5.78 9.76 11.19
CA ASN A 49 -5.09 10.10 12.43
C ASN A 49 -5.35 8.98 13.45
N GLU A 50 -4.36 8.09 13.63
CA GLU A 50 -4.16 7.36 14.89
C GLU A 50 -3.12 8.08 15.75
#